data_AF-A0A9X5BJW9-F1
#
_entry.id   AF-A0A9X5BJW9-F1
#
_cell.length_a   1.000
_cell.length_b   1.000
_cell.length_c   1.000
_cell.angle_alpha   90.00
_cell.angle_beta   90.00
_cell.angle_gamma   90.00
#
_symmetry.space_group_name_H-M   'P 1'
#
loop_
_entity.id
_entity.type
_entity.pdbx_description
1 polymer ?
#
loop_
_entity_poly.entity_id
_entity_poly.type
_entity_poly.pdbx_seq_one_letter_code
_entity_poly.pdbx_strand_id
1 'polypeptide(L)'
;MGIPKRIYDALILEDFDIVELYKYCPEQEVGVSVSSIYIQIAKFNNNPIYNTETQLLLNALLRYNGKKSNNSRYVMMQIKDIMQCFGKNLKKLPKSTFIQITSLKGQCGVE
;
A
#
# COMPACT_ATOMS: atom_id res chain seq x y z
N MET A 1 26.85 -21.73 7.93
CA MET A 1 25.98 -21.45 6.75
C MET A 1 24.67 -20.87 7.26
N GLY A 2 24.50 -19.56 7.13
CA GLY A 2 23.29 -18.88 7.59
C GLY A 2 22.12 -19.18 6.66
N ILE A 3 21.03 -19.69 7.20
CA ILE A 3 19.76 -19.83 6.50
C ILE A 3 19.42 -18.44 5.93
N PRO A 4 19.16 -18.30 4.61
CA PRO A 4 18.77 -17.01 4.06
C PRO A 4 17.57 -16.52 4.86
N LYS A 5 17.62 -15.26 5.29
CA LYS A 5 16.62 -14.55 6.09
C LYS A 5 15.29 -14.46 5.31
N ARG A 6 14.69 -15.62 5.07
CA ARG A 6 13.37 -15.85 4.48
C ARG A 6 12.42 -15.19 5.45
N ILE A 7 11.98 -13.98 5.11
CA ILE A 7 10.58 -13.59 4.90
C ILE A 7 9.55 -14.57 5.54
N TYR A 8 9.70 -14.87 6.82
CA TYR A 8 8.62 -14.80 7.79
C TYR A 8 8.35 -13.29 7.93
N ASP A 9 7.22 -12.67 7.64
CA ASP A 9 5.89 -13.13 7.36
C ASP A 9 5.23 -12.03 6.50
N ALA A 10 5.24 -12.17 5.18
CA ALA A 10 4.17 -11.56 4.41
C ALA A 10 2.95 -12.46 4.65
N LEU A 11 2.35 -12.36 5.84
CA LEU A 11 1.00 -12.88 6.02
C LEU A 11 0.18 -12.18 4.94
N ILE A 12 -0.20 -12.95 3.92
CA ILE A 12 -1.37 -12.63 3.12
C ILE A 12 -2.53 -12.80 4.11
N LEU A 13 -2.72 -11.78 4.96
CA LEU A 13 -3.83 -11.74 5.90
C LEU A 13 -5.06 -11.81 5.02
N GLU A 14 -5.77 -12.93 5.10
CA GLU A 14 -6.95 -13.21 4.30
C GLU A 14 -8.07 -12.17 4.53
N ASP A 15 -7.93 -11.32 5.58
CA ASP A 15 -8.83 -10.24 5.96
C ASP A 15 -8.08 -8.92 6.31
N PHE A 16 -7.27 -8.40 5.38
CA PHE A 16 -6.68 -7.06 5.53
C PHE A 16 -7.71 -5.95 5.22
N ASP A 17 -8.46 -5.50 6.23
CA ASP A 17 -9.44 -4.42 6.06
C ASP A 17 -8.80 -3.03 6.20
N ILE A 18 -8.42 -2.45 5.05
CA ILE A 18 -7.94 -1.06 4.93
C ILE A 18 -8.93 -0.07 5.58
N VAL A 19 -10.24 -0.32 5.49
CA VAL A 19 -11.27 0.58 6.02
C VAL A 19 -11.25 0.56 7.54
N GLU A 20 -11.04 -0.61 8.15
CA GLU A 20 -10.89 -0.72 9.59
C GLU A 20 -9.61 -0.05 10.06
N LEU A 21 -8.47 -0.36 9.42
CA LEU A 21 -7.19 0.24 9.77
C LEU A 21 -7.16 1.75 9.59
N TYR A 22 -7.91 2.30 8.64
CA TYR A 22 -8.02 3.76 8.49
C TYR A 22 -8.61 4.45 9.72
N LYS A 23 -9.48 3.76 10.47
CA LYS A 23 -10.08 4.32 11.69
C LYS A 23 -9.08 4.38 12.85
N TYR A 24 -8.16 3.41 12.92
CA TYR A 24 -7.27 3.25 14.07
C TYR A 24 -5.84 3.74 13.81
N CYS A 25 -5.31 3.48 12.62
CA CYS A 25 -3.90 3.73 12.28
C CYS A 25 -3.76 4.29 10.84
N PRO A 26 -4.35 5.48 10.53
CA PRO A 26 -4.34 6.05 9.18
C PRO A 26 -2.93 6.38 8.64
N GLU A 27 -1.95 6.55 9.54
CA GLU A 27 -0.56 6.88 9.19
C GLU A 27 0.32 5.66 8.95
N GLN A 28 -0.17 4.46 9.26
CA GLN A 28 0.57 3.22 9.03
C GLN A 28 0.85 3.03 7.54
N GLU A 29 2.06 2.59 7.21
CA GLU A 29 2.42 2.23 5.85
C GLU A 29 2.08 0.77 5.55
N VAL A 30 1.55 0.53 4.36
CA VAL A 30 1.22 -0.80 3.85
C VAL A 30 1.74 -0.93 2.42
N GLY A 31 2.06 -2.15 2.02
CA GLY A 31 2.50 -2.43 0.66
C GLY A 31 1.30 -2.43 -0.29
N VAL A 32 1.38 -1.65 -1.36
CA VAL A 32 0.38 -1.57 -2.42
C VAL A 32 0.99 -2.09 -3.71
N SER A 33 0.27 -2.96 -4.41
CA SER A 33 0.70 -3.49 -5.71
C SER A 33 1.00 -2.37 -6.69
N VAL A 34 2.20 -2.40 -7.27
CA VAL A 34 2.65 -1.46 -8.31
C VAL A 34 1.68 -1.46 -9.49
N SER A 35 1.20 -2.64 -9.90
CA SER A 35 0.22 -2.78 -10.98
C SER A 35 -1.10 -2.09 -10.66
N SER A 36 -1.59 -2.21 -9.42
CA SER A 36 -2.82 -1.54 -8.99
C SER A 36 -2.67 -0.02 -8.99
N ILE A 37 -1.49 0.49 -8.66
CA ILE A 37 -1.18 1.93 -8.75
C ILE A 37 -1.23 2.40 -10.20
N TYR A 38 -0.56 1.71 -11.12
CA TYR A 38 -0.61 2.08 -12.54
C TYR A 38 -2.03 2.05 -13.11
N ILE A 39 -2.81 1.02 -12.75
CA ILE A 39 -4.22 0.93 -13.13
C ILE A 39 -5.00 2.12 -12.59
N GLN A 40 -4.75 2.52 -11.33
CA GLN A 40 -5.47 3.62 -10.71
C GLN A 40 -5.09 4.98 -11.32
N ILE A 41 -3.81 5.21 -11.60
CA ILE A 41 -3.35 6.40 -12.35
C ILE A 41 -4.04 6.45 -13.73
N ALA A 42 -4.07 5.33 -14.45
CA ALA A 42 -4.72 5.27 -15.76
C ALA A 42 -6.21 5.59 -15.69
N LYS A 43 -6.92 5.15 -14.62
CA LYS A 43 -8.33 5.48 -14.38
C LYS A 43 -8.57 6.95 -14.05
N PHE A 44 -7.62 7.59 -13.38
CA PHE A 44 -7.69 9.00 -13.02
C PHE A 44 -7.22 9.94 -14.13
N ASN A 45 -6.46 9.41 -15.09
CA ASN A 45 -5.92 10.18 -16.19
C ASN A 45 -7.03 10.93 -16.96
N ASN A 46 -6.71 12.14 -17.42
CA ASN A 46 -7.63 13.06 -18.09
C ASN A 46 -8.79 13.61 -17.24
N ASN A 47 -8.79 13.40 -15.91
CA ASN A 47 -9.77 14.04 -15.02
C ASN A 47 -9.06 14.91 -13.96
N PRO A 48 -9.13 16.26 -14.07
CA PRO A 48 -8.44 17.16 -13.15
C PRO A 48 -8.97 17.09 -11.70
N ILE A 49 -10.17 16.54 -11.47
CA ILE A 49 -10.71 16.32 -10.13
C ILE A 49 -9.80 15.40 -9.32
N TYR A 50 -9.13 14.44 -9.98
CA TYR A 50 -8.25 13.48 -9.32
C TYR A 50 -6.76 13.87 -9.35
N ASN A 51 -6.44 15.15 -9.58
CA ASN A 51 -5.05 15.59 -9.66
C ASN A 51 -4.30 15.29 -8.35
N THR A 52 -4.93 15.54 -7.20
CA THR A 52 -4.35 15.26 -5.88
C THR A 52 -4.04 13.77 -5.70
N GLU A 53 -5.00 12.89 -5.98
CA GLU A 53 -4.85 11.43 -5.89
C GLU A 53 -3.78 10.93 -6.86
N THR A 54 -3.74 11.49 -8.07
CA THR A 54 -2.72 11.16 -9.07
C THR A 54 -1.33 11.54 -8.57
N GLN A 55 -1.16 12.71 -7.95
CA GLN A 55 0.12 13.10 -7.34
C GLN A 55 0.51 12.18 -6.17
N LEU A 56 -0.44 11.76 -5.33
CA LEU A 56 -0.16 10.81 -4.24
C LEU A 56 0.38 9.47 -4.78
N LEU A 57 -0.26 8.93 -5.83
CA LEU A 57 0.14 7.69 -6.48
C LEU A 57 1.52 7.82 -7.17
N LEU A 58 1.77 8.93 -7.87
CA LEU A 58 3.07 9.21 -8.49
C LEU A 58 4.18 9.35 -7.45
N ASN A 59 3.92 10.08 -6.36
CA ASN A 59 4.87 10.24 -5.25
C ASN A 59 5.19 8.90 -4.57
N ALA A 60 4.23 7.98 -4.48
CA ALA A 60 4.49 6.62 -4.00
C ALA A 60 5.47 5.85 -4.93
N LEU A 61 5.28 5.94 -6.24
CA LEU A 61 6.18 5.33 -7.23
C LEU A 61 7.59 5.96 -7.21
N LEU A 62 7.69 7.28 -7.09
CA LEU A 62 8.97 7.99 -7.03
C LEU A 62 9.77 7.59 -5.77
N ARG A 63 9.11 7.53 -4.61
CA ARG A 63 9.71 7.07 -3.35
C ARG A 63 10.19 5.63 -3.43
N TYR A 64 9.44 4.78 -4.15
CA TYR A 64 9.82 3.40 -4.40
C TYR A 64 11.06 3.29 -5.32
N ASN A 65 11.15 4.09 -6.38
CA ASN A 65 12.29 4.05 -7.30
C ASN A 65 13.63 4.49 -6.64
N GLY A 66 13.56 5.28 -5.56
CA GLY A 66 14.72 5.69 -4.76
C GLY A 66 15.18 4.69 -3.69
N LYS A 67 14.35 3.71 -3.34
CA LYS A 67 14.68 2.66 -2.34
C LYS A 67 14.72 1.32 -3.07
N LYS A 68 15.93 0.80 -3.35
CA LYS A 68 16.13 -0.59 -3.82
C LYS A 68 15.56 -1.57 -2.78
N SER A 69 14.27 -1.86 -2.84
CA SER A 69 13.60 -2.82 -1.97
C SER A 69 13.61 -4.19 -2.66
N ASN A 70 13.83 -5.24 -1.87
CA ASN A 70 14.00 -6.61 -2.36
C ASN A 70 12.71 -7.26 -2.88
N ASN A 71 11.60 -6.52 -3.02
CA ASN A 71 10.32 -7.05 -3.48
C ASN A 71 9.67 -6.08 -4.47
N SER A 72 10.01 -6.22 -5.76
CA SER A 72 9.79 -5.19 -6.76
C SER A 72 8.33 -4.94 -7.19
N ARG A 73 7.38 -5.56 -6.48
CA ARG A 73 5.97 -5.66 -6.86
C ARG A 73 5.06 -4.77 -6.02
N TYR A 74 5.57 -4.24 -4.91
CA TYR A 74 4.81 -3.44 -3.95
C TYR A 74 5.55 -2.16 -3.60
N VAL A 75 4.80 -1.06 -3.48
CA VAL A 75 5.30 0.22 -2.96
C VAL A 75 4.64 0.53 -1.63
N MET A 76 5.33 1.25 -0.75
CA MET A 76 4.76 1.67 0.52
C MET A 76 3.87 2.90 0.34
N MET A 77 2.65 2.83 0.88
CA MET A 77 1.74 3.97 0.98
C MET A 77 1.07 3.98 2.35
N GLN A 78 0.74 5.18 2.83
CA GLN A 78 -0.03 5.34 4.06
C GLN A 78 -1.50 4.95 3.83
N ILE A 79 -2.14 4.40 4.85
CA ILE A 79 -3.53 3.95 4.78
C ILE A 79 -4.49 5.09 4.42
N LYS A 80 -4.26 6.31 4.93
CA LYS A 80 -5.04 7.49 4.54
C LYS A 80 -4.96 7.82 3.05
N ASP A 81 -3.76 7.72 2.46
CA ASP A 81 -3.55 8.00 1.03
C ASP A 81 -4.22 6.91 0.18
N ILE A 82 -4.18 5.65 0.65
CA ILE A 82 -4.87 4.53 0.01
C ILE A 82 -6.38 4.73 0.04
N MET A 83 -6.94 5.14 1.18
CA MET A 83 -8.37 5.44 1.29
C MET A 83 -8.77 6.56 0.33
N GLN A 84 -7.94 7.59 0.18
CA GLN A 84 -8.20 8.67 -0.76
C GLN A 84 -8.15 8.18 -2.22
N CYS A 85 -7.17 7.36 -2.58
CA CYS A 85 -6.97 6.91 -3.96
C CYS A 85 -7.87 5.74 -4.37
N PHE A 86 -8.23 4.86 -3.45
CA PHE A 86 -8.89 3.58 -3.74
C PHE A 86 -10.22 3.39 -2.99
N GLY A 87 -10.56 4.24 -2.01
CA GLY A 87 -11.64 4.01 -1.03
C GLY A 87 -12.97 3.54 -1.61
N LYS A 88 -13.41 4.13 -2.72
CA LYS A 88 -14.68 3.75 -3.40
C LYS A 88 -14.66 2.35 -4.03
N ASN A 89 -13.47 1.80 -4.28
CA ASN A 89 -13.27 0.56 -5.02
C ASN A 89 -12.56 -0.52 -4.20
N LEU A 90 -12.21 -0.28 -2.92
CA LEU A 90 -11.44 -1.23 -2.11
C LEU A 90 -12.03 -2.65 -2.12
N LYS A 91 -13.35 -2.78 -1.97
CA LYS A 91 -14.06 -4.08 -1.98
C LYS A 91 -14.01 -4.82 -3.33
N LYS A 92 -13.68 -4.13 -4.42
CA LYS A 92 -13.61 -4.68 -5.78
C LYS A 92 -12.17 -5.04 -6.19
N LEU A 93 -11.19 -4.69 -5.36
CA LEU A 93 -9.79 -4.97 -5.65
C LEU A 93 -9.43 -6.40 -5.26
N PRO A 94 -8.52 -7.06 -6.01
CA PRO A 94 -8.00 -8.36 -5.61
C PRO A 94 -7.39 -8.30 -4.21
N LYS A 95 -7.52 -9.39 -3.42
CA LYS A 95 -6.95 -9.46 -2.06
C LYS A 95 -5.43 -9.21 -2.05
N SER A 96 -4.74 -9.58 -3.12
CA SER A 96 -3.29 -9.37 -3.30
C SER A 96 -2.88 -7.92 -3.57
N THR A 97 -3.83 -6.98 -3.64
CA THR A 97 -3.55 -5.56 -3.91
C THR A 97 -2.80 -4.90 -2.76
N PHE A 98 -3.11 -5.31 -1.53
CA PHE A 98 -2.54 -4.76 -0.31
C PHE A 98 -1.86 -5.87 0.48
N ILE A 99 -0.67 -5.58 1.00
CA ILE A 99 0.05 -6.47 1.91
C ILE A 99 0.50 -5.68 3.13
N GLN A 100 0.39 -6.28 4.30
CA GLN A 100 1.07 -5.75 5.47
C GLN A 100 2.55 -6.10 5.34
N ILE A 101 3.41 -5.08 5.33
CA ILE A 101 4.84 -5.30 5.45
C ILE A 101 5.18 -5.06 6.91
N THR A 102 5.40 -6.15 7.66
CA THR A 102 5.92 -6.11 9.02
C THR A 102 7.35 -5.59 9.01
N SER A 103 7.49 -4.26 8.97
CA SER A 103 8.71 -3.61 9.40
C SER A 103 8.70 -3.59 10.93
N LEU A 104 9.76 -4.09 11.58
CA LEU A 104 9.93 -4.20 13.03
C LEU A 104 9.98 -2.85 13.78
N LYS A 105 9.29 -1.80 13.31
CA LYS A 105 9.17 -0.51 13.99
C LYS A 105 7.72 -0.04 13.99
N GLY A 106 7.13 -0.04 15.18
CA GLY A 106 5.85 0.59 15.46
C GLY A 106 4.67 -0.33 15.21
N GLN A 107 4.47 -1.32 16.10
CA GLN A 107 3.12 -1.80 16.35
C GLN A 107 2.32 -0.59 16.82
N CYS A 108 1.23 -0.27 16.12
CA CYS A 108 0.18 0.59 16.64
C CYS A 108 -0.23 -0.06 17.97
N GLY A 109 0.11 0.59 19.08
CA GLY A 109 -0.03 0.03 20.42
C GLY A 109 -1.50 -0.30 20.69
N VAL A 110 -1.79 -1.58 20.77
CA VAL A 110 -2.95 -2.08 21.49
C VAL A 110 -2.47 -2.24 22.93
N GLU A 111 -2.75 -1.24 23.76
CA GLU A 111 -2.99 -1.45 25.19
C GLU A 111 -4.49 -1.50 25.42
#